data_AF-A0A8K0SCB5-F1
#
_entry.id   AF-A0A8K0SCB5-F1
#
_cell.length_a   1.000
_cell.length_b   1.000
_cell.length_c   1.000
_cell.angle_alpha   90.00
_cell.angle_beta   90.00
_cell.angle_gamma   90.00
#
_symmetry.space_group_name_H-M   'P 1'
#
loop_
_entity.id
_entity.type
_entity.pdbx_description
1 polymer ?
#
loop_
_entity_poly.entity_id
_entity_poly.type
_entity_poly.pdbx_seq_one_letter_code
_entity_poly.pdbx_strand_id
1 'polypeptide(L)' 'MKTTTLLITVLATLGAAAPPVKKCTPGTYSCTPDNKGWQVCNVDHTWVFAGVCPPKTACLFNKVNGSPYCVPPGFHF' A
#
# COMPACT_ATOMS: atom_id res chain seq x y z
N MET A 1 -7.04 -60.84 28.70
CA MET A 1 -6.17 -60.37 27.60
C MET A 1 -6.50 -58.89 27.37
N LYS A 2 -5.51 -58.00 27.56
CA LYS A 2 -5.67 -56.53 27.56
C LYS A 2 -5.57 -56.01 26.12
N THR A 3 -6.57 -55.30 25.63
CA THR A 3 -6.52 -54.57 24.36
C THR A 3 -6.26 -53.09 24.64
N THR A 4 -5.10 -52.61 24.21
CA THR A 4 -4.67 -51.21 24.39
C THR A 4 -5.10 -50.41 23.17
N THR A 5 -6.06 -49.50 23.34
CA THR A 5 -6.53 -48.59 22.28
C THR A 5 -5.55 -47.43 22.13
N LEU A 6 -4.83 -47.36 20.99
CA LEU A 6 -4.03 -46.19 20.62
C LEU A 6 -4.96 -45.09 20.09
N LEU A 7 -5.07 -43.97 20.79
CA LEU A 7 -5.67 -42.74 20.26
C LEU A 7 -4.60 -41.93 19.53
N ILE A 8 -4.80 -41.71 18.23
CA ILE A 8 -3.98 -40.82 17.39
C ILE A 8 -4.73 -39.50 17.30
N THR A 9 -4.29 -38.49 18.06
CA THR A 9 -4.82 -37.13 17.98
C THR A 9 -4.11 -36.36 16.87
N VAL A 10 -4.81 -36.13 15.75
CA VAL A 10 -4.35 -35.25 14.67
C VAL A 10 -4.55 -33.80 15.11
N LEU A 11 -3.46 -33.07 15.35
CA LEU A 11 -3.48 -31.63 15.57
C LEU A 11 -3.51 -30.92 14.21
N ALA A 12 -4.69 -30.44 13.80
CA ALA A 12 -4.82 -29.59 12.61
C ALA A 12 -4.37 -28.16 12.95
N THR A 13 -3.20 -27.74 12.47
CA THR A 13 -2.74 -26.34 12.58
C THR A 13 -3.46 -25.48 11.55
N LEU A 14 -4.38 -24.62 11.99
CA LEU A 14 -4.96 -23.58 11.13
C LEU A 14 -3.93 -22.46 10.92
N GLY A 15 -3.25 -22.49 9.77
CA GLY A 15 -2.46 -21.35 9.31
C GLY A 15 -3.40 -20.27 8.75
N ALA A 16 -3.63 -19.21 9.50
CA ALA A 16 -4.35 -18.04 9.00
C ALA A 16 -3.47 -17.31 7.97
N ALA A 17 -3.74 -17.48 6.69
CA ALA A 17 -3.11 -16.69 5.64
C ALA A 17 -3.62 -15.25 5.74
N ALA A 18 -2.75 -14.31 6.14
CA ALA A 18 -3.08 -12.89 6.08
C ALA A 18 -3.30 -12.48 4.61
N PRO A 19 -4.28 -11.60 4.33
CA PRO A 19 -4.52 -11.13 2.97
C PRO A 19 -3.26 -10.46 2.41
N PRO A 20 -2.94 -10.65 1.12
CA PRO A 20 -1.77 -10.05 0.53
C PRO A 20 -1.85 -8.53 0.63
N VAL A 21 -0.82 -7.91 1.18
CA VAL A 21 -0.67 -6.45 1.18
C VAL A 21 -0.64 -5.99 -0.28
N LYS A 22 -1.61 -5.17 -0.69
CA LYS A 22 -1.64 -4.65 -2.06
C LYS A 22 -0.41 -3.77 -2.27
N LYS A 23 0.55 -4.29 -3.03
CA LYS A 23 1.74 -3.53 -3.45
C LYS A 23 1.37 -2.54 -4.56
N CYS A 24 2.16 -1.47 -4.73
CA CYS A 24 1.92 -0.50 -5.79
C CYS A 24 2.33 -1.06 -7.17
N THR A 25 1.84 -0.44 -8.25
CA THR A 25 2.21 -0.80 -9.63
C THR A 25 3.41 0.05 -10.08
N PRO A 26 4.52 -0.53 -10.53
CA PRO A 26 5.69 0.23 -10.96
C PRO A 26 5.36 1.29 -12.01
N GLY A 27 5.99 2.46 -11.90
CA GLY A 27 5.76 3.60 -12.79
C GLY A 27 4.48 4.39 -12.50
N THR A 28 3.69 4.00 -11.50
CA THR A 28 2.58 4.83 -11.02
C THR A 28 3.04 5.88 -10.03
N TYR A 29 2.24 6.93 -9.90
CA TYR A 29 2.48 8.05 -9.02
C TYR A 29 1.40 8.12 -7.94
N SER A 30 1.72 8.75 -6.82
CA SER A 30 0.74 9.07 -5.78
C SER A 30 1.17 10.31 -5.01
N CYS A 31 0.22 10.91 -4.29
CA CYS A 31 0.56 11.84 -3.22
C CYS A 31 1.12 11.08 -2.02
N THR A 32 1.99 11.72 -1.24
CA THR A 32 2.37 11.17 0.06
C THR A 32 1.14 11.14 1.00
N PRO A 33 1.12 10.27 2.04
CA PRO A 33 -0.03 10.15 2.94
C PRO A 33 -0.44 11.46 3.66
N ASP A 34 0.50 12.37 3.86
CA ASP A 34 0.29 13.70 4.46
C ASP A 34 -0.08 14.78 3.44
N ASN A 35 -0.16 14.43 2.15
CA ASN A 35 -0.38 15.33 1.01
C ASN A 35 0.64 16.49 0.93
N LYS A 36 1.84 16.33 1.51
CA LYS A 36 2.91 17.36 1.47
C LYS A 36 3.94 17.11 0.37
N GLY A 37 3.80 16.03 -0.38
CA GLY A 37 4.68 15.71 -1.48
C GLY A 37 4.06 14.65 -2.38
N TRP A 38 4.91 14.10 -3.23
CA TRP A 38 4.53 13.04 -4.16
C TRP A 38 5.60 11.95 -4.19
N GLN A 39 5.18 10.78 -4.62
CA GLN A 39 5.96 9.55 -4.61
C GLN A 39 5.73 8.75 -5.90
N VAL A 40 6.74 7.98 -6.29
CA VAL A 40 6.70 7.08 -7.45
C VAL A 40 6.82 5.65 -6.97
N CYS A 41 6.06 4.75 -7.56
CA CYS A 41 6.22 3.33 -7.31
C CYS A 41 7.41 2.82 -8.12
N ASN A 42 8.45 2.34 -7.44
CA ASN A 42 9.62 1.76 -8.09
C ASN A 42 9.35 0.30 -8.54
N VAL A 43 10.35 -0.30 -9.20
CA VAL A 43 10.27 -1.68 -9.72
C VAL A 43 10.14 -2.75 -8.63
N ASP A 44 10.54 -2.44 -7.40
CA ASP A 44 10.38 -3.34 -6.24
C ASP A 44 8.97 -3.29 -5.64
N HIS A 45 8.06 -2.56 -6.28
CA HIS A 45 6.69 -2.30 -5.82
C HIS A 45 6.64 -1.56 -4.48
N THR A 46 7.60 -0.67 -4.26
CA THR A 46 7.67 0.20 -3.09
C THR A 46 7.51 1.66 -3.49
N TRP A 47 6.83 2.42 -2.64
CA TRP A 47 6.71 3.86 -2.83
C TRP A 47 8.01 4.54 -2.44
N VAL A 48 8.60 5.26 -3.40
CA VAL A 48 9.79 6.07 -3.18
C VAL A 48 9.39 7.53 -3.24
N PHE A 49 9.78 8.27 -2.21
CA PHE A 49 9.56 9.71 -2.13
C PHE A 49 10.26 10.43 -3.30
N ALA A 50 9.53 11.28 -4.00
CA ALA A 50 10.01 11.90 -5.24
C ALA A 50 10.10 13.44 -5.17
N GLY A 51 9.32 14.08 -4.29
CA GLY A 51 9.47 15.52 -4.08
C GLY A 51 8.51 16.10 -3.05
N VAL A 52 8.92 17.21 -2.46
CA VAL A 52 8.12 18.02 -1.51
C VAL A 52 7.31 19.05 -2.30
N CYS A 53 6.07 19.28 -1.90
CA CYS A 53 5.27 20.38 -2.42
C CYS A 53 5.70 21.72 -1.78
N PRO A 54 5.75 22.82 -2.55
CA PRO A 54 6.09 24.14 -2.02
C PRO A 54 5.25 24.55 -0.81
N PRO A 55 5.75 25.45 0.06
CA PRO A 55 4.97 25.99 1.17
C PRO A 55 3.62 26.54 0.71
N LYS A 56 2.59 26.35 1.54
CA LYS A 56 1.19 26.77 1.27
C LYS A 56 0.54 26.09 0.05
N THR A 57 1.10 24.97 -0.43
CA THR A 57 0.44 24.08 -1.41
C THR A 57 0.17 22.71 -0.80
N ALA A 58 -0.65 21.90 -1.46
CA ALA A 58 -0.88 20.50 -1.12
C ALA A 58 -0.85 19.63 -2.38
N CYS A 59 -0.45 18.37 -2.23
CA CYS A 59 -0.54 17.40 -3.30
C CYS A 59 -1.98 17.00 -3.54
N LEU A 60 -2.41 17.04 -4.80
CA LEU A 60 -3.70 16.57 -5.26
C LEU A 60 -3.49 15.66 -6.48
N PHE A 61 -4.15 14.51 -6.50
CA PHE A 61 -3.99 13.53 -7.57
C PHE A 61 -5.05 13.72 -8.65
N ASN A 62 -4.62 13.98 -9.88
CA ASN A 62 -5.49 14.06 -11.03
C ASN A 62 -5.78 12.66 -11.56
N LYS A 63 -7.02 12.19 -11.40
CA LYS A 63 -7.43 10.86 -11.85
C LYS A 63 -7.52 10.73 -13.38
N VAL A 64 -7.67 11.84 -14.10
CA VAL A 64 -7.80 11.83 -15.57
C VAL A 64 -6.48 11.44 -16.23
N ASN A 65 -5.37 11.95 -15.71
CA ASN A 65 -4.04 11.69 -16.28
C ASN A 65 -3.11 10.85 -15.37
N GLY A 66 -3.60 10.44 -14.19
CA GLY A 66 -2.87 9.59 -13.27
C GLY A 66 -1.66 10.24 -12.61
N SER A 67 -1.65 11.57 -12.44
CA SER A 67 -0.48 12.31 -11.93
C SER A 67 -0.80 13.20 -10.72
N PRO A 68 0.13 13.31 -9.74
CA PRO A 68 0.03 14.24 -8.63
C PRO A 68 0.49 15.66 -9.02
N TYR A 69 -0.15 16.66 -8.43
CA TYR A 69 0.23 18.07 -8.60
C TYR A 69 0.22 18.79 -7.26
N CYS A 70 1.19 19.68 -7.06
CA CYS A 70 1.18 20.61 -5.94
C CYS A 70 0.34 21.82 -6.32
N VAL A 71 -0.80 21.98 -5.66
CA VAL A 71 -1.82 22.98 -6.01
C VAL A 71 -2.11 23.91 -4.83
N PRO A 72 -2.55 25.15 -5.07
CA PRO A 72 -2.95 26.06 -4.01
C PRO A 72 -4.22 25.58 -3.29
N PRO A 73 -4.52 26.10 -2.08
CA PRO A 73 -5.74 25.78 -1.36
C PRO A 73 -7.00 26.10 -2.17
N GLY A 74 -7.99 25.22 -2.15
CA GLY A 74 -9.26 25.39 -2.88
C GLY A 74 -9.21 25.01 -4.36
N PHE A 75 -8.08 24.50 -4.85
CA PHE A 75 -8.01 23.96 -6.21
C PHE A 75 -8.73 22.59 -6.32
N HIS A 76 -9.41 22.37 -7.44
CA HIS A 76 -10.07 21.11 -7.79
C HIS A 76 -9.82 20.78 -9.27
N PHE A 77 -9.67 19.49 -9.59
CA PHE A 77 -9.53 18.99 -10.96
C PHE A 77 -10.88 18.81 -11.65
#